data_AF-X1MGF5-F1
#
_entry.id   AF-X1MGF5-F1
#
_cell.length_a   1.000
_cell.length_b   1.000
_cell.length_c   1.000
_cell.angle_alpha   90.00
_cell.angle_beta   90.00
_cell.angle_gamma   90.00
#
_symmetry.space_group_name_H-M   'P 1'
#
loop_
_entity.id
_entity.type
_entity.pdbx_description
1 polymer ?
#
loop_
_entity_poly.entity_id
_entity_poly.type
_entity_poly.pdbx_seq_one_letter_code
_entity_poly.pdbx_strand_id
1 'polypeptide(L)'
;NYYSTKDVLMSDEADYGFMLWDGKSNGTLNNILNLCERNKKVLVYFSPNKSFYTVEDKQDISKLLERCDPGLLRKFDRVLGIRTRINLSQQQLNFA
;
A
#
# COMPACT_ATOMS: atom_id res chain seq x y z
N ASN A 1 14.98 3.08 -16.17
CA ASN A 1 14.34 1.86 -15.63
C ASN A 1 15.30 1.09 -14.70
N TYR A 2 15.99 1.80 -13.78
CA TYR A 2 17.06 1.22 -12.94
C TYR A 2 16.59 0.92 -11.50
N TYR A 3 15.57 1.63 -11.01
CA TYR A 3 15.03 1.44 -9.66
C TYR A 3 14.18 0.16 -9.54
N SER A 4 13.43 -0.17 -10.59
CA SER A 4 12.48 -1.30 -10.59
C SER A 4 13.16 -2.66 -10.33
N THR A 5 14.34 -2.91 -10.92
CA THR A 5 15.04 -4.19 -10.77
C THR A 5 15.61 -4.38 -9.37
N LYS A 6 16.12 -3.31 -8.76
CA LYS A 6 16.64 -3.34 -7.39
C LYS A 6 15.53 -3.56 -6.38
N ASP A 7 14.40 -2.86 -6.54
CA ASP A 7 13.26 -2.98 -5.64
C ASP A 7 12.60 -4.37 -5.72
N VAL A 8 12.61 -4.99 -6.90
CA VAL A 8 12.16 -6.38 -7.09
C VAL A 8 13.06 -7.36 -6.34
N LEU A 9 14.39 -7.26 -6.47
CA LEU A 9 15.31 -8.17 -5.77
C LEU A 9 15.26 -7.97 -4.25
N MET A 10 15.17 -6.73 -3.78
CA MET A 10 15.02 -6.41 -2.35
C MET A 10 13.71 -6.95 -1.76
N SER A 11 12.64 -6.94 -2.55
CA SER A 11 11.33 -7.47 -2.14
C SER A 11 11.30 -9.00 -2.09
N ASP A 12 12.11 -9.68 -2.92
CA ASP A 12 12.25 -11.14 -2.87
C ASP A 12 13.08 -11.60 -1.66
N GLU A 13 14.19 -10.91 -1.35
CA GLU A 13 15.06 -11.22 -0.21
C GLU A 13 14.52 -10.78 1.15
N ALA A 14 13.70 -9.72 1.23
CA ALA A 14 13.20 -9.24 2.51
C ALA A 14 12.17 -10.21 3.10
N ASP A 15 12.39 -10.71 4.31
CA ASP A 15 11.37 -11.40 5.10
C ASP A 15 10.33 -10.41 5.69
N TYR A 16 10.68 -9.12 5.72
CA TYR A 16 9.93 -8.06 6.35
C TYR A 16 10.23 -6.69 5.73
N GLY A 17 9.19 -5.92 5.37
CA GLY A 17 9.32 -4.54 4.89
C GLY A 17 9.11 -3.51 6.00
N PHE A 18 9.86 -2.40 5.99
CA PHE A 18 9.56 -1.23 6.81
C PHE A 18 9.42 0.02 5.93
N MET A 19 8.28 0.71 6.05
CA MET A 19 7.93 1.84 5.19
C MET A 19 7.54 3.05 6.02
N LEU A 20 8.15 4.20 5.73
CA LEU A 20 7.68 5.50 6.20
C LEU A 20 6.73 6.04 5.13
N TRP A 21 5.46 6.23 5.48
CA TRP A 21 4.45 6.69 4.53
C TRP A 21 3.69 7.91 5.04
N ASP A 22 3.60 8.91 4.17
CA ASP A 22 2.88 10.17 4.40
C ASP A 22 1.41 10.12 4.01
N GLY A 23 0.94 8.96 3.55
CA GLY A 23 -0.41 8.79 3.00
C GLY A 23 -0.59 9.33 1.59
N LYS A 24 0.43 9.89 0.94
CA LYS A 24 0.34 10.59 -0.35
C LYS A 24 1.31 10.06 -1.41
N SER A 25 2.45 9.51 -1.01
CA SER A 25 3.45 8.95 -1.91
C SER A 25 2.91 7.72 -2.64
N ASN A 26 2.68 7.86 -3.95
CA ASN A 26 2.33 6.75 -4.84
C ASN A 26 3.41 5.66 -4.82
N GLY A 27 4.69 6.06 -4.79
CA GLY A 27 5.81 5.11 -4.84
C GLY A 27 5.86 4.23 -3.58
N THR A 28 5.70 4.84 -2.42
CA THR A 28 5.68 4.09 -1.15
C THR A 28 4.47 3.16 -1.08
N LEU A 29 3.29 3.61 -1.49
CA LEU A 29 2.10 2.75 -1.56
C LEU A 29 2.31 1.58 -2.53
N ASN A 30 2.90 1.84 -3.71
CA ASN A 30 3.21 0.78 -4.66
C ASN A 30 4.19 -0.25 -4.08
N ASN A 31 5.17 0.19 -3.30
CA ASN A 31 6.10 -0.73 -2.62
C ASN A 31 5.39 -1.59 -1.57
N ILE A 32 4.48 -1.00 -0.79
CA ILE A 32 3.64 -1.75 0.18
C ILE A 32 2.81 -2.81 -0.56
N LEU A 33 2.14 -2.44 -1.67
CA LEU A 33 1.36 -3.35 -2.50
C LEU A 33 2.21 -4.50 -3.05
N ASN A 34 3.37 -4.18 -3.65
CA ASN A 34 4.26 -5.18 -4.24
C ASN A 34 4.79 -6.18 -3.21
N LEU A 35 5.11 -5.73 -1.99
CA LEU A 35 5.57 -6.60 -0.91
C LEU A 35 4.45 -7.52 -0.43
N CYS A 36 3.25 -6.97 -0.21
CA CYS A 36 2.09 -7.74 0.22
C CYS A 36 1.68 -8.80 -0.82
N GLU A 37 1.73 -8.48 -2.12
CA GLU A 37 1.49 -9.46 -3.20
C GLU A 37 2.49 -10.62 -3.24
N ARG A 38 3.69 -10.41 -2.68
CA ARG A 38 4.71 -11.45 -2.51
C ARG A 38 4.62 -12.13 -1.15
N ASN A 39 3.50 -11.95 -0.44
CA ASN A 39 3.25 -12.45 0.91
C ASN A 39 4.30 -12.00 1.93
N LYS A 40 4.86 -10.80 1.77
CA LYS A 40 5.80 -10.21 2.72
C LYS A 40 5.07 -9.29 3.69
N LYS A 41 5.33 -9.45 4.98
CA LYS A 41 4.80 -8.59 6.05
C LYS A 41 5.46 -7.23 6.00
N VAL A 42 4.69 -6.14 6.11
CA VAL A 42 5.19 -4.77 6.04
C VAL A 42 4.75 -3.98 7.28
N LEU A 43 5.70 -3.41 8.00
CA LEU A 43 5.43 -2.38 9.01
C LEU A 43 5.42 -1.01 8.34
N VAL A 44 4.32 -0.29 8.46
CA VAL A 44 4.13 1.05 7.92
C VAL A 44 4.07 2.03 9.08
N TYR A 45 5.02 2.95 9.14
CA TYR A 45 4.85 4.16 9.94
C TYR A 45 4.06 5.18 9.14
N PHE A 46 2.83 5.45 9.56
CA PHE A 46 1.93 6.40 8.92
C PHE A 46 2.08 7.77 9.57
N SER A 47 2.80 8.66 8.90
CA SER A 47 3.13 9.98 9.45
C SER A 47 1.92 10.88 9.76
N PRO A 48 0.77 10.82 9.03
CA PRO A 48 -0.37 11.68 9.32
C PRO A 48 -0.93 11.54 10.74
N ASN A 49 -0.89 10.34 11.31
CA ASN A 49 -1.32 10.10 12.70
C ASN A 49 -0.21 9.52 13.58
N LYS A 50 1.04 9.54 13.10
CA LYS A 50 2.24 9.06 13.81
C LYS A 50 2.07 7.65 14.41
N SER A 51 1.39 6.77 13.70
CA SER A 51 1.09 5.40 14.17
C SER A 51 1.72 4.34 13.28
N PHE A 52 1.91 3.15 13.85
CA PHE A 52 2.40 1.99 13.13
C PHE A 52 1.24 1.07 12.72
N TYR A 53 1.30 0.56 11.50
CA TYR A 53 0.36 -0.42 10.96
C TYR A 53 1.13 -1.59 10.38
N THR A 54 0.69 -2.79 10.72
CA THR A 54 1.19 -4.00 10.08
C THR A 54 0.27 -4.32 8.91
N VAL A 55 0.87 -4.59 7.75
CA VAL A 55 0.19 -4.97 6.52
C VAL A 55 0.71 -6.33 6.08
N GLU A 56 -0.16 -7.33 6.10
CA GLU A 56 0.18 -8.70 5.69
C GLU A 56 -0.64 -9.15 4.48
N ASP A 57 -1.88 -8.68 4.37
CA ASP A 57 -2.80 -9.07 3.32
C ASP A 57 -3.54 -7.87 2.69
N LYS A 58 -4.40 -8.20 1.72
CA LYS A 58 -5.22 -7.23 0.98
C LYS A 58 -6.19 -6.48 1.90
N GLN A 59 -6.68 -7.13 2.95
CA GLN A 59 -7.62 -6.56 3.90
C GLN A 59 -6.92 -5.51 4.77
N ASP A 60 -5.67 -5.74 5.17
CA ASP A 60 -4.88 -4.76 5.89
C ASP A 60 -4.50 -3.55 5.03
N ILE A 61 -4.24 -3.77 3.73
CA ILE A 61 -4.09 -2.66 2.79
C ILE A 61 -5.39 -1.83 2.74
N SER A 62 -6.56 -2.48 2.64
CA SER A 62 -7.85 -1.77 2.65
C SER A 62 -8.01 -0.91 3.90
N LYS A 63 -7.78 -1.49 5.09
CA LYS A 63 -7.85 -0.76 6.36
C LYS A 63 -6.88 0.42 6.35
N LEU A 64 -5.64 0.23 5.89
CA LEU A 64 -4.65 1.30 5.83
C LEU A 64 -5.14 2.46 4.93
N LEU A 65 -5.78 2.14 3.81
CA LEU A 65 -6.30 3.10 2.84
C LEU A 65 -7.58 3.83 3.31
N GLU A 66 -8.40 3.23 4.17
CA GLU A 66 -9.57 3.91 4.79
C GLU A 66 -9.18 5.15 5.60
N ARG A 67 -7.89 5.32 5.94
CA ARG A 67 -7.37 6.48 6.67
C ARG A 67 -6.95 7.63 5.73
N CYS A 68 -6.99 7.41 4.42
CA CYS A 68 -6.65 8.42 3.42
C CYS A 68 -7.88 9.23 3.00
N ASP A 69 -7.64 10.45 2.52
CA ASP A 69 -8.68 11.28 1.91
C ASP A 69 -9.33 10.57 0.68
N PRO A 70 -10.66 10.60 0.51
CA PRO A 70 -11.35 9.96 -0.60
C PRO A 70 -10.89 10.43 -2.00
N GLY A 71 -10.51 11.71 -2.14
CA GLY A 71 -9.98 12.24 -3.39
C GLY A 71 -8.63 11.64 -3.76
N LEU A 72 -7.81 11.35 -2.75
CA LEU A 72 -6.51 10.71 -2.92
C LEU A 72 -6.64 9.23 -3.28
N LEU A 73 -7.64 8.53 -2.73
CA LEU A 73 -7.93 7.14 -3.07
C LEU A 73 -8.30 6.97 -4.55
N ARG A 74 -9.09 7.91 -5.11
CA ARG A 74 -9.36 7.93 -6.56
C ARG A 74 -8.10 8.11 -7.40
N LYS A 75 -7.17 8.94 -6.93
CA LYS A 75 -5.86 9.12 -7.59
C LYS A 75 -5.03 7.84 -7.54
N PHE A 76 -4.95 7.18 -6.39
CA PHE A 76 -4.23 5.92 -6.26
C PHE A 76 -4.82 4.84 -7.15
N ASP A 77 -6.15 4.73 -7.24
CA ASP A 77 -6.80 3.77 -8.13
C ASP A 77 -6.48 4.02 -9.60
N ARG A 78 -6.54 5.28 -10.06
CA ARG A 78 -6.18 5.63 -11.44
C ARG A 78 -4.71 5.30 -11.77
N VAL A 79 -3.80 5.48 -10.83
CA VAL A 79 -2.35 5.35 -11.08
C VAL A 79 -1.83 3.92 -10.84
N LEU A 80 -2.34 3.24 -9.81
CA LEU A 80 -1.81 1.97 -9.32
C LEU A 80 -2.79 0.79 -9.47
N GLY A 81 -4.04 1.05 -9.88
CA GLY A 81 -5.06 0.01 -10.05
C GLY A 81 -5.42 -0.69 -8.74
N ILE A 82 -5.48 0.05 -7.62
CA ILE A 82 -5.62 -0.54 -6.28
C ILE A 82 -6.84 -1.46 -6.19
N ARG A 83 -8.00 -1.10 -6.76
CA ARG A 83 -9.22 -1.93 -6.66
C ARG A 83 -9.01 -3.36 -7.17
N THR A 84 -8.30 -3.50 -8.28
CA THR A 84 -7.98 -4.81 -8.87
C THR A 84 -6.98 -5.57 -8.01
N ARG A 85 -5.99 -4.88 -7.44
CA ARG A 85 -4.92 -5.51 -6.66
C ARG A 85 -5.43 -6.04 -5.32
N ILE A 86 -6.28 -5.28 -4.64
CA ILE A 86 -6.84 -5.65 -3.33
C ILE A 86 -8.20 -6.36 -3.38
N ASN A 87 -8.70 -6.71 -4.57
CA ASN A 87 -9.99 -7.42 -4.76
C ASN A 87 -11.16 -6.78 -3.97
N LEU A 88 -11.21 -5.45 -3.91
CA LEU A 88 -12.27 -4.78 -3.16
C LEU A 88 -13.60 -4.86 -3.90
N SER A 89 -14.62 -5.37 -3.21
CA SER A 89 -16.00 -5.28 -3.69
C SER A 89 -16.49 -3.83 -3.62
N GLN A 90 -17.34 -3.42 -4.56
CA GLN A 90 -17.86 -2.04 -4.67
C GLN A 90 -18.52 -1.51 -3.37
N GLN A 91 -18.95 -2.39 -2.47
CA GLN A 91 -19.63 -2.02 -1.22
C GLN A 91 -18.71 -1.52 -0.10
N GLN A 92 -17.40 -1.80 -0.16
CA GLN A 92 -16.45 -1.38 0.90
C GLN A 92 -15.87 0.02 0.68
N LEU A 93 -16.23 0.67 -0.43
CA LEU A 93 -15.76 2.00 -0.79
C LEU A 93 -16.94 2.97 -0.90
N ASN A 94 -17.65 3.19 0.20
CA ASN A 94 -18.48 4.39 0.32
C ASN A 94 -17.56 5.60 0.55
N PHE A 95 -16.94 6.04 -0.55
CA PHE A 95 -16.32 7.35 -0.70
C PHE A 95 -17.42 8.40 -0.87
N ALA A 96 -18.27 8.55 0.15
CA ALA A 96 -19.21 9.65 0.23
C ALA A 96 -18.46 10.93 0.63
#